data_AF-A0A7C3XEZ2-F1
#
_entry.id   AF-A0A7C3XEZ2-F1
#
_cell.length_a   1.000
_cell.length_b   1.000
_cell.length_c   1.000
_cell.angle_alpha   90.00
_cell.angle_beta   90.00
_cell.angle_gamma   90.00
#
_symmetry.space_group_name_H-M   'P 1'
#
loop_
_entity.id
_entity.type
_entity.pdbx_description
1 polymer ?
#
loop_
_entity_poly.entity_id
_entity_poly.type
_entity_poly.pdbx_seq_one_letter_code
_entity_poly.pdbx_strand_id
1 'polypeptide(L)'
;MTESTLDIINDFKKSFLEIGEAVTKLRELERLTNLGEISKGASNSLKKECMENLKKYCEKFTKLENELDAVRAKTLLELESSRRKIEELGLPTDPNIEKFEAIFAKIKNAYFSMKVQIGLEAFQYICSLRADIPNKERSSHNNELCQNFLDSLAKGWLYQKEHFQKYIESLEKQVNELEKQENELNLRIRIGEITDLNIKEKIGQEIFMLQKKISDASNFINIIDSRIFDCYLILSGQGSSSSIDLKEVEMPSDLLNALDIASTIEIDGKILSIEDAYYSALFKYSLRYGFGSMAAKDRLEKDIKGLIDKGLSRSEAIASILKQGKVGK
;
A
#
# COMPACT_ATOMS: atom_id res chain seq x y z
N MET A 1 -1.51 -16.01 -22.33
CA MET A 1 -0.93 -14.74 -21.85
C MET A 1 -1.39 -14.42 -20.44
N THR A 2 -2.68 -14.58 -20.10
CA THR A 2 -3.24 -14.21 -18.79
C THR A 2 -2.76 -15.05 -17.61
N GLU A 3 -2.61 -16.38 -17.77
CA GLU A 3 -2.24 -17.29 -16.67
C GLU A 3 -0.81 -17.02 -16.18
N SER A 4 0.16 -17.05 -17.09
CA SER A 4 1.56 -16.69 -16.81
C SER A 4 1.73 -15.27 -16.23
N THR A 5 0.90 -14.30 -16.62
CA THR A 5 0.92 -12.96 -16.03
C THR A 5 0.42 -12.94 -14.58
N LEU A 6 -0.61 -13.73 -14.27
CA LEU A 6 -1.14 -13.82 -12.91
C LEU A 6 -0.15 -14.52 -11.97
N ASP A 7 0.56 -15.52 -12.46
CA ASP A 7 1.60 -16.21 -11.70
C ASP A 7 2.72 -15.24 -11.31
N ILE A 8 3.22 -14.43 -12.24
CA ILE A 8 4.25 -13.40 -11.96
C ILE A 8 3.76 -12.40 -10.90
N ILE A 9 2.52 -11.93 -11.01
CA ILE A 9 1.93 -10.99 -10.04
C ILE A 9 1.85 -11.62 -8.64
N ASN A 10 1.43 -12.88 -8.55
CA ASN A 10 1.29 -13.60 -7.28
C ASN A 10 2.65 -13.91 -6.66
N ASP A 11 3.62 -14.33 -7.48
CA ASP A 11 4.98 -14.60 -7.05
C ASP A 11 5.68 -13.34 -6.57
N PHE A 12 5.45 -12.20 -7.24
CA PHE A 12 5.94 -10.89 -6.80
C PHE A 12 5.41 -10.56 -5.39
N LYS A 13 4.09 -10.63 -5.19
CA LYS A 13 3.47 -10.39 -3.87
C LYS A 13 4.02 -11.33 -2.80
N LYS A 14 4.10 -12.63 -3.12
CA LYS A 14 4.61 -13.66 -2.22
C LYS A 14 6.07 -13.39 -1.83
N SER A 15 6.91 -12.99 -2.78
CA SER A 15 8.32 -12.68 -2.48
C SER A 15 8.47 -11.51 -1.51
N PHE A 16 7.59 -10.51 -1.57
CA PHE A 16 7.59 -9.42 -0.60
C PHE A 16 7.10 -9.86 0.79
N LEU A 17 6.17 -10.81 0.87
CA LEU A 17 5.78 -11.43 2.14
C LEU A 17 6.95 -12.20 2.77
N GLU A 18 7.70 -12.96 1.97
CA GLU A 18 8.91 -13.68 2.41
C GLU A 18 9.96 -12.71 3.00
N ILE A 19 10.14 -11.53 2.40
CA ILE A 19 10.97 -10.44 2.94
C ILE A 19 10.44 -9.99 4.31
N GLY A 20 9.13 -9.73 4.43
CA GLY A 20 8.52 -9.29 5.68
C GLY A 20 8.63 -10.29 6.84
N GLU A 21 8.47 -11.57 6.54
CA GLU A 21 8.70 -12.65 7.52
C GLU A 21 10.15 -12.69 7.98
N ALA A 22 11.12 -12.55 7.07
CA ALA A 22 12.53 -12.51 7.41
C ALA A 22 12.89 -11.30 8.28
N VAL A 23 12.38 -10.11 7.96
CA VAL A 23 12.55 -8.89 8.77
C VAL A 23 11.98 -9.08 10.19
N THR A 24 10.80 -9.68 10.30
CA THR A 24 10.16 -9.92 11.59
C THR A 24 10.99 -10.90 12.45
N LYS A 25 11.52 -11.97 11.85
CA LYS A 25 12.43 -12.89 12.53
C LYS A 25 13.70 -12.19 13.02
N LEU A 26 14.30 -11.33 12.19
CA LEU A 26 15.49 -10.56 12.56
C LEU A 26 15.21 -9.59 13.71
N ARG A 27 14.07 -8.90 13.68
CA ARG A 27 13.62 -8.00 14.76
C ARG A 27 13.43 -8.77 16.08
N GLU A 28 12.80 -9.93 16.02
CA GLU A 28 12.56 -10.75 17.20
C GLU A 28 13.87 -11.33 17.77
N LEU A 29 14.80 -11.75 16.92
CA LEU A 29 16.14 -12.17 17.35
C LEU A 29 16.89 -11.02 18.05
N GLU A 30 16.81 -9.79 17.54
CA GLU A 30 17.39 -8.61 18.21
C GLU A 30 16.75 -8.37 19.58
N ARG A 31 15.41 -8.45 19.67
CA ARG A 31 14.66 -8.31 20.93
C ARG A 31 15.10 -9.34 21.97
N LEU A 32 15.10 -10.62 21.61
CA LEU A 32 15.47 -11.72 22.50
C LEU A 32 16.93 -11.64 22.96
N THR A 33 17.82 -11.17 22.08
CA THR A 33 19.24 -10.96 22.42
C THR A 33 19.40 -9.80 23.42
N ASN A 34 18.67 -8.70 23.21
CA ASN A 34 18.72 -7.53 24.09
C ASN A 34 18.14 -7.83 25.49
N LEU A 35 17.15 -8.72 25.56
CA LEU A 35 16.58 -9.19 26.83
C LEU A 35 17.44 -10.25 27.53
N GLY A 36 18.50 -10.75 26.88
CA GLY A 36 19.37 -11.79 27.42
C GLY A 36 18.73 -13.18 27.43
N GLU A 37 17.58 -13.36 26.77
CA GLU A 37 16.88 -14.66 26.68
C GLU A 37 17.67 -15.66 25.81
N ILE A 38 18.50 -15.17 24.89
CA ILE A 38 19.37 -15.98 24.04
C ILE A 38 20.81 -15.48 24.14
N SER A 39 21.77 -16.41 24.13
CA SER A 39 23.19 -16.05 24.09
C SER A 39 23.56 -15.32 22.79
N LYS A 40 24.46 -14.34 22.88
CA LYS A 40 24.94 -13.59 21.69
C LYS A 40 25.51 -14.52 20.60
N GLY A 41 26.18 -15.61 20.98
CA GLY A 41 26.72 -16.59 20.04
C GLY A 41 25.63 -17.33 19.24
N ALA A 42 24.58 -17.82 19.91
CA ALA A 42 23.45 -18.47 19.25
C ALA A 42 22.66 -17.48 18.37
N SER A 43 22.45 -16.26 18.87
CA SER A 43 21.81 -15.18 18.12
C SER A 43 22.57 -14.83 16.84
N ASN A 44 23.90 -14.69 16.90
CA ASN A 44 24.72 -14.37 15.73
C ASN A 44 24.62 -15.44 14.64
N SER A 45 24.58 -16.73 15.01
CA SER A 45 24.44 -17.83 14.04
C SER A 45 23.08 -17.77 13.33
N LEU A 46 21.98 -17.59 14.08
CA LEU A 46 20.64 -17.48 13.53
C LEU A 46 20.46 -16.20 12.70
N LYS A 47 21.06 -15.10 13.15
CA LYS A 47 21.07 -13.83 12.41
C LYS A 47 21.73 -14.05 11.05
N LYS A 48 22.90 -14.69 10.99
CA LYS A 48 23.58 -14.97 9.72
C LYS A 48 22.69 -15.73 8.73
N GLU A 49 22.03 -16.80 9.17
CA GLU A 49 21.11 -17.57 8.32
C GLU A 49 19.91 -16.73 7.85
N CYS A 50 19.27 -15.98 8.75
CA CYS A 50 18.15 -15.12 8.41
C CYS A 50 18.55 -14.03 7.40
N MET A 51 19.76 -13.47 7.54
CA MET A 51 20.30 -12.45 6.65
C MET A 51 20.63 -13.01 5.26
N GLU A 52 21.17 -14.23 5.18
CA GLU A 52 21.39 -14.92 3.90
C GLU A 52 20.07 -15.21 3.17
N ASN A 53 19.03 -15.60 3.91
CA ASN A 53 17.69 -15.80 3.35
C ASN A 53 17.07 -14.48 2.88
N LEU A 54 17.16 -13.43 3.69
CA LEU A 54 16.69 -12.09 3.33
C LEU A 54 17.33 -11.61 2.02
N LYS A 55 18.65 -11.79 1.87
CA LYS A 55 19.37 -11.46 0.64
C LYS A 55 18.77 -12.19 -0.57
N LYS A 56 18.55 -13.50 -0.47
CA LYS A 56 17.94 -14.30 -1.56
C LYS A 56 16.52 -13.84 -1.89
N TYR A 57 15.72 -13.49 -0.88
CA TYR A 57 14.37 -12.98 -1.11
C TYR A 57 14.37 -11.63 -1.82
N CYS A 58 15.29 -10.72 -1.47
CA CYS A 58 15.46 -9.45 -2.16
C CYS A 58 15.94 -9.63 -3.62
N GLU A 59 16.90 -10.52 -3.88
CA GLU A 59 17.34 -10.85 -5.25
C GLU A 59 16.17 -11.38 -6.10
N LYS A 60 15.39 -12.32 -5.55
CA LYS A 60 14.19 -12.88 -6.18
C LYS A 60 13.14 -11.78 -6.44
N PHE A 61 12.91 -10.92 -5.47
CA PHE A 61 11.94 -9.82 -5.57
C PHE A 61 12.31 -8.85 -6.70
N THR A 62 13.56 -8.38 -6.78
CA THR A 62 14.01 -7.49 -7.86
C THR A 62 13.90 -8.16 -9.23
N LYS A 63 14.20 -9.46 -9.33
CA LYS A 63 14.03 -10.19 -10.59
C LYS A 63 12.55 -10.24 -11.01
N LEU A 64 11.65 -10.55 -10.08
CA LEU A 64 10.21 -10.57 -10.32
C LEU A 64 9.66 -9.18 -10.65
N GLU A 65 10.24 -8.11 -10.09
CA GLU A 65 9.90 -6.73 -10.46
C GLU A 65 10.20 -6.47 -11.94
N ASN A 66 11.38 -6.86 -12.43
CA ASN A 66 11.73 -6.68 -13.83
C ASN A 66 10.79 -7.45 -14.78
N GLU A 67 10.39 -8.67 -14.39
CA GLU A 67 9.40 -9.46 -15.12
C GLU A 67 8.02 -8.79 -15.10
N LEU A 68 7.61 -8.25 -13.95
CA LEU A 68 6.37 -7.50 -13.77
C LEU A 68 6.36 -6.21 -14.62
N ASP A 69 7.49 -5.50 -14.68
CA ASP A 69 7.68 -4.30 -15.52
C ASP A 69 7.60 -4.64 -17.01
N ALA A 70 8.16 -5.77 -17.43
CA ALA A 70 8.03 -6.25 -18.81
C ALA A 70 6.57 -6.57 -19.17
N VAL A 71 5.84 -7.23 -18.26
CA VAL A 71 4.40 -7.49 -18.42
C VAL A 71 3.61 -6.17 -18.48
N ARG A 72 3.94 -5.20 -17.62
CA ARG A 72 3.32 -3.86 -17.61
C ARG A 72 3.52 -3.14 -18.95
N ALA A 73 4.76 -3.07 -19.43
CA ALA A 73 5.08 -2.43 -20.71
C ALA A 73 4.35 -3.09 -21.88
N LYS A 74 4.34 -4.43 -21.92
CA LYS A 74 3.58 -5.17 -22.93
C LYS A 74 2.08 -4.88 -22.86
N THR A 75 1.52 -4.88 -21.66
CA THR A 75 0.09 -4.59 -21.45
C THR A 75 -0.28 -3.19 -21.93
N LEU A 76 0.56 -2.18 -21.65
CA LEU A 76 0.36 -0.80 -22.13
C LEU A 76 0.41 -0.71 -23.66
N LEU A 77 1.37 -1.37 -24.31
CA LEU A 77 1.47 -1.40 -25.77
C LEU A 77 0.24 -2.03 -26.42
N GLU A 78 -0.26 -3.13 -25.87
CA GLU A 78 -1.47 -3.80 -26.36
C GLU A 78 -2.73 -2.95 -26.12
N LEU A 79 -2.78 -2.21 -25.02
CA LEU A 79 -3.84 -1.24 -24.71
C LEU A 79 -3.90 -0.12 -25.76
N GLU A 80 -2.76 0.52 -26.03
CA GLU A 80 -2.66 1.57 -27.03
C GLU A 80 -2.93 1.06 -28.45
N SER A 81 -2.47 -0.15 -28.78
CA SER A 81 -2.81 -0.82 -30.04
C SER A 81 -4.32 -1.06 -30.19
N SER A 82 -4.99 -1.49 -29.12
CA SER A 82 -6.44 -1.73 -29.11
C SER A 82 -7.23 -0.42 -29.23
N ARG A 83 -6.78 0.65 -28.57
CA ARG A 83 -7.36 2.01 -28.69
C ARG A 83 -7.23 2.57 -30.10
N ARG A 84 -6.06 2.43 -30.73
CA ARG A 84 -5.87 2.85 -32.13
C ARG A 84 -6.77 2.08 -33.09
N LYS A 85 -6.98 0.77 -32.89
CA LYS A 85 -7.90 0.00 -33.73
C LYS A 85 -9.34 0.49 -33.62
N ILE A 86 -9.78 0.91 -32.44
CA ILE A 86 -11.10 1.55 -32.25
C ILE A 86 -11.19 2.83 -33.07
N GLU A 87 -10.17 3.69 -33.00
CA GLU A 87 -10.11 4.96 -33.72
C GLU A 87 -10.03 4.77 -35.25
N GLU A 88 -9.19 3.85 -35.72
CA GLU A 88 -8.95 3.60 -37.15
C GLU A 88 -10.10 2.84 -37.83
N LEU A 89 -10.73 1.90 -37.13
CA LEU A 89 -11.80 1.05 -37.69
C LEU A 89 -13.20 1.54 -37.32
N GLY A 90 -13.31 2.61 -36.53
CA GLY A 90 -14.59 3.14 -36.03
C GLY A 90 -15.37 2.12 -35.19
N LEU A 91 -14.67 1.18 -34.55
CA LEU A 91 -15.30 0.17 -33.70
C LEU A 91 -15.79 0.81 -32.40
N PRO A 92 -16.98 0.49 -31.89
CA PRO A 92 -17.48 1.10 -30.67
C PRO A 92 -16.71 0.65 -29.41
N THR A 93 -16.13 -0.56 -29.42
CA THR A 93 -15.39 -1.13 -28.29
C THR A 93 -14.46 -2.27 -28.76
N ASP A 94 -13.38 -2.53 -28.01
CA ASP A 94 -12.54 -3.73 -28.14
C ASP A 94 -12.56 -4.48 -26.79
N PRO A 95 -13.06 -5.73 -26.74
CA PRO A 95 -13.13 -6.52 -25.51
C PRO A 95 -11.75 -6.80 -24.87
N ASN A 96 -10.66 -6.61 -25.61
CA ASN A 96 -9.32 -6.74 -25.06
C ASN A 96 -8.92 -5.53 -24.19
N ILE A 97 -9.54 -4.36 -24.36
CA ILE A 97 -9.23 -3.18 -23.54
C ILE A 97 -9.55 -3.46 -22.07
N GLU A 98 -10.76 -3.94 -21.77
CA GLU A 98 -11.15 -4.28 -20.39
C GLU A 98 -10.19 -5.30 -19.76
N LYS A 99 -9.75 -6.28 -20.56
CA LYS A 99 -8.80 -7.31 -20.13
C LYS A 99 -7.41 -6.74 -19.83
N PHE A 100 -6.91 -5.81 -20.63
CA PHE A 100 -5.60 -5.20 -20.42
C PHE A 100 -5.62 -4.18 -19.28
N GLU A 101 -6.68 -3.37 -19.19
CA GLU A 101 -6.93 -2.52 -18.02
C GLU A 101 -7.00 -3.36 -16.75
N ALA A 102 -7.56 -4.56 -16.85
CA ALA A 102 -7.62 -5.49 -15.74
C ALA A 102 -6.27 -6.02 -15.27
N ILE A 103 -5.40 -6.38 -16.21
CA ILE A 103 -4.03 -6.75 -15.89
C ILE A 103 -3.29 -5.57 -15.28
N PHE A 104 -3.44 -4.38 -15.86
CA PHE A 104 -2.77 -3.17 -15.37
C PHE A 104 -3.18 -2.79 -13.94
N ALA A 105 -4.47 -2.92 -13.62
CA ALA A 105 -4.98 -2.70 -12.27
C ALA A 105 -4.41 -3.73 -11.27
N LYS A 106 -4.30 -5.01 -11.64
CA LYS A 106 -3.68 -6.05 -10.80
C LYS A 106 -2.20 -5.78 -10.53
N ILE A 107 -1.46 -5.30 -11.53
CA ILE A 107 -0.05 -4.90 -11.38
C ILE A 107 0.07 -3.74 -10.38
N LYS A 108 -0.76 -2.70 -10.54
CA LYS A 108 -0.83 -1.59 -9.58
C LYS A 108 -1.10 -2.07 -8.16
N ASN A 109 -2.09 -2.95 -7.97
CA ASN A 109 -2.41 -3.52 -6.66
C ASN A 109 -1.26 -4.33 -6.05
N ALA A 110 -0.41 -4.95 -6.88
CA ALA A 110 0.78 -5.63 -6.39
C ALA A 110 1.77 -4.66 -5.76
N TYR A 111 2.04 -3.52 -6.40
CA TYR A 111 2.87 -2.46 -5.82
C TYR A 111 2.24 -1.81 -4.58
N PHE A 112 0.91 -1.64 -4.55
CA PHE A 112 0.22 -1.12 -3.35
C PHE A 112 0.30 -2.06 -2.15
N SER A 113 0.34 -3.37 -2.37
CA SER A 113 0.45 -4.34 -1.28
C SER A 113 1.82 -4.34 -0.59
N MET A 114 2.82 -3.68 -1.18
CA MET A 114 4.15 -3.58 -0.59
C MET A 114 4.15 -2.60 0.60
N LYS A 115 4.48 -3.09 1.78
CA LYS A 115 4.73 -2.22 2.94
C LYS A 115 6.12 -1.62 2.84
N VAL A 116 6.23 -0.41 2.29
CA VAL A 116 7.52 0.22 1.98
C VAL A 116 8.45 0.29 3.21
N GLN A 117 7.90 0.44 4.42
CA GLN A 117 8.68 0.44 5.67
C GLN A 117 9.41 -0.88 5.91
N ILE A 118 8.72 -2.01 5.69
CA ILE A 118 9.32 -3.34 5.78
C ILE A 118 10.46 -3.47 4.76
N GLY A 119 10.26 -2.91 3.57
CA GLY A 119 11.29 -2.84 2.54
C GLY A 119 12.52 -2.04 3.00
N LEU A 120 12.32 -0.86 3.58
CA LEU A 120 13.41 -0.02 4.08
C LEU A 120 14.16 -0.68 5.25
N GLU A 121 13.46 -1.38 6.15
CA GLU A 121 14.10 -2.19 7.19
C GLU A 121 14.91 -3.36 6.60
N ALA A 122 14.34 -4.08 5.63
CA ALA A 122 15.06 -5.12 4.90
C ALA A 122 16.34 -4.58 4.25
N PHE A 123 16.25 -3.39 3.64
CA PHE A 123 17.39 -2.70 3.07
C PHE A 123 18.47 -2.41 4.12
N GLN A 124 18.11 -1.91 5.31
CA GLN A 124 19.06 -1.70 6.41
C GLN A 124 19.78 -2.97 6.81
N TYR A 125 19.05 -4.07 6.95
CA TYR A 125 19.65 -5.36 7.24
C TYR A 125 20.65 -5.76 6.15
N ILE A 126 20.27 -5.73 4.87
CA ILE A 126 21.19 -6.11 3.79
C ILE A 126 22.41 -5.16 3.72
N CYS A 127 22.23 -3.86 3.97
CA CYS A 127 23.34 -2.93 4.07
C CYS A 127 24.25 -3.19 5.28
N SER A 128 23.74 -3.70 6.41
CA SER A 128 24.59 -4.05 7.55
C SER A 128 25.58 -5.18 7.23
N LEU A 129 25.23 -6.11 6.32
CA LEU A 129 26.17 -7.12 5.80
C LEU A 129 27.37 -6.49 5.06
N ARG A 130 27.21 -5.27 4.52
CA ARG A 130 28.28 -4.52 3.85
C ARG A 130 29.31 -3.97 4.85
N ALA A 131 28.90 -3.71 6.10
CA ALA A 131 29.77 -3.11 7.11
C ALA A 131 30.82 -4.10 7.64
N ASP A 132 30.52 -5.41 7.58
CA ASP A 132 31.41 -6.47 8.05
C ASP A 132 32.45 -6.93 7.00
N ILE A 133 32.39 -6.42 5.77
CA ILE A 133 33.30 -6.81 4.67
C ILE A 133 34.32 -5.69 4.41
N PRO A 134 35.64 -5.98 4.45
CA PRO A 134 36.69 -5.01 4.15
C PRO A 134 36.48 -4.30 2.81
N ASN A 135 36.71 -2.98 2.78
CA ASN A 135 36.38 -2.08 1.67
C ASN A 135 36.98 -2.47 0.29
N LYS A 136 38.02 -3.32 0.26
CA LYS A 136 38.68 -3.82 -0.96
C LYS A 136 38.02 -5.08 -1.57
N GLU A 137 37.14 -5.76 -0.83
CA GLU A 137 36.41 -6.96 -1.25
C GLU A 137 34.89 -6.77 -1.21
N ARG A 138 34.41 -5.51 -1.15
CA ARG A 138 32.99 -5.21 -1.38
C ARG A 138 32.63 -5.72 -2.78
N SER A 139 32.02 -6.90 -2.84
CA SER A 139 31.65 -7.49 -4.12
C SER A 139 30.71 -6.51 -4.84
N SER A 140 30.99 -6.26 -6.13
CA SER A 140 30.12 -5.46 -7.00
C SER A 140 28.67 -5.93 -6.89
N HIS A 141 28.48 -7.25 -6.79
CA HIS A 141 27.20 -7.93 -6.66
C HIS A 141 26.37 -7.50 -5.45
N ASN A 142 26.98 -7.30 -4.27
CA ASN A 142 26.23 -6.87 -3.08
C ASN A 142 25.79 -5.40 -3.19
N ASN A 143 26.64 -4.54 -3.76
CA ASN A 143 26.25 -3.14 -4.01
C ASN A 143 25.14 -3.04 -5.06
N GLU A 144 25.24 -3.84 -6.12
CA GLU A 144 24.23 -3.93 -7.18
C GLU A 144 22.89 -4.42 -6.64
N LEU A 145 22.90 -5.45 -5.78
CA LEU A 145 21.68 -5.91 -5.11
C LEU A 145 21.04 -4.80 -4.27
N CYS A 146 21.81 -4.13 -3.41
CA CYS A 146 21.23 -3.08 -2.56
C CYS A 146 20.70 -1.91 -3.40
N GLN A 147 21.42 -1.54 -4.46
CA GLN A 147 20.98 -0.50 -5.40
C GLN A 147 19.68 -0.91 -6.08
N ASN A 148 19.65 -2.09 -6.71
CA ASN A 148 18.47 -2.54 -7.43
C ASN A 148 17.26 -2.70 -6.49
N PHE A 149 17.47 -3.22 -5.28
CA PHE A 149 16.41 -3.35 -4.29
C PHE A 149 15.88 -1.99 -3.84
N LEU A 150 16.76 -1.02 -3.59
CA LEU A 150 16.35 0.34 -3.23
C LEU A 150 15.62 1.04 -4.39
N ASP A 151 16.07 0.84 -5.62
CA ASP A 151 15.38 1.34 -6.82
C ASP A 151 13.97 0.75 -6.92
N SER A 152 13.81 -0.55 -6.67
CA SER A 152 12.50 -1.21 -6.63
C SER A 152 11.59 -0.64 -5.52
N LEU A 153 12.15 -0.37 -4.33
CA LEU A 153 11.40 0.25 -3.24
C LEU A 153 10.98 1.68 -3.57
N ALA A 154 11.87 2.48 -4.16
CA ALA A 154 11.58 3.83 -4.57
C ALA A 154 10.49 3.87 -5.66
N LYS A 155 10.54 2.95 -6.63
CA LYS A 155 9.47 2.79 -7.63
C LYS A 155 8.13 2.43 -6.97
N GLY A 156 8.11 1.42 -6.10
CA GLY A 156 6.91 1.01 -5.37
C GLY A 156 6.34 2.15 -4.51
N TRP A 157 7.21 2.95 -3.89
CA TRP A 157 6.82 4.13 -3.14
C TRP A 157 6.18 5.21 -4.01
N LEU A 158 6.73 5.51 -5.18
CA LEU A 158 6.16 6.51 -6.08
C LEU A 158 4.70 6.20 -6.45
N TYR A 159 4.38 4.92 -6.65
CA TYR A 159 2.99 4.48 -6.84
C TYR A 159 2.10 4.79 -5.65
N GLN A 160 2.57 4.53 -4.43
CA GLN A 160 1.81 4.81 -3.20
C GLN A 160 1.66 6.32 -2.95
N LYS A 161 2.75 7.07 -3.16
CA LYS A 161 2.81 8.52 -2.98
C LYS A 161 1.81 9.26 -3.86
N GLU A 162 1.70 8.91 -5.15
CA GLU A 162 0.73 9.55 -6.05
C GLU A 162 -0.71 9.40 -5.52
N HIS A 163 -1.02 8.26 -4.90
CA HIS A 163 -2.34 8.01 -4.33
C HIS A 163 -2.57 8.79 -3.04
N PHE A 164 -1.56 8.88 -2.17
CA PHE A 164 -1.67 9.73 -0.98
C PHE A 164 -1.80 11.21 -1.34
N GLN A 165 -1.15 11.67 -2.40
CA GLN A 165 -1.32 13.04 -2.90
C GLN A 165 -2.75 13.30 -3.37
N LYS A 166 -3.35 12.38 -4.16
CA LYS A 166 -4.76 12.48 -4.55
C LYS A 166 -5.71 12.44 -3.35
N TYR A 167 -5.40 11.62 -2.35
CA TYR A 167 -6.16 11.57 -1.11
C TYR A 167 -6.11 12.91 -0.37
N ILE A 168 -4.92 13.50 -0.22
CA ILE A 168 -4.74 14.84 0.38
C ILE A 168 -5.54 15.89 -0.39
N GLU A 169 -5.44 15.94 -1.72
CA GLU A 169 -6.20 16.87 -2.56
C GLU A 169 -7.72 16.73 -2.36
N SER A 170 -8.21 15.49 -2.17
CA SER A 170 -9.63 15.25 -1.91
C SER A 170 -10.09 15.75 -0.54
N LEU A 171 -9.23 15.65 0.48
CA LEU A 171 -9.50 16.17 1.82
C LEU A 171 -9.43 17.70 1.83
N GLU A 172 -8.47 18.29 1.13
CA GLU A 172 -8.35 19.74 0.98
C GLU A 172 -9.59 20.35 0.31
N LYS A 173 -10.15 19.67 -0.70
CA LYS A 173 -11.43 20.10 -1.30
C LYS A 173 -12.58 20.10 -0.29
N GLN A 174 -12.68 19.06 0.55
CA GLN A 174 -13.70 18.97 1.60
C GLN A 174 -13.52 20.06 2.67
N VAL A 175 -12.28 20.32 3.10
CA VAL A 175 -11.97 21.42 4.03
C VAL A 175 -12.40 22.76 3.44
N ASN A 176 -12.04 23.05 2.19
CA ASN A 176 -12.43 24.29 1.51
C ASN A 176 -13.96 24.45 1.41
N GLU A 177 -14.70 23.36 1.24
CA GLU A 177 -16.17 23.38 1.20
C GLU A 177 -16.76 23.65 2.59
N LEU A 178 -16.26 22.99 3.63
CA LEU A 178 -16.68 23.21 5.01
C LEU A 178 -16.32 24.62 5.51
N GLU A 179 -15.16 25.16 5.14
CA GLU A 179 -14.77 26.54 5.48
C GLU A 179 -15.70 27.57 4.83
N LYS A 180 -16.18 27.31 3.60
CA LYS A 180 -17.21 28.16 2.97
C LYS A 180 -18.53 28.09 3.75
N GLN A 181 -18.95 26.89 4.15
CA GLN A 181 -20.15 26.69 4.96
C GLN A 181 -20.01 27.36 6.34
N GLU A 182 -18.84 27.27 6.98
CA GLU A 182 -18.56 27.93 8.26
C GLU A 182 -18.64 29.45 8.12
N ASN A 183 -18.08 30.01 7.05
CA ASN A 183 -18.14 31.44 6.77
C ASN A 183 -19.57 31.93 6.54
N GLU A 184 -20.37 31.19 5.76
CA GLU A 184 -21.79 31.49 5.56
C GLU A 184 -22.57 31.40 6.88
N LEU A 185 -22.34 30.36 7.67
CA LEU A 185 -22.96 30.18 8.98
C LEU A 185 -22.60 31.31 9.94
N ASN A 186 -21.34 31.74 9.96
CA ASN A 186 -20.88 32.88 10.75
C ASN A 186 -21.59 34.19 10.35
N LEU A 187 -21.86 34.41 9.06
CA LEU A 187 -22.64 35.55 8.59
C LEU A 187 -24.09 35.46 9.08
N ARG A 188 -24.74 34.30 8.92
CA ARG A 188 -26.12 34.06 9.37
C ARG A 188 -26.28 34.21 10.89
N ILE A 189 -25.31 33.75 11.67
CA ILE A 189 -25.26 33.97 13.13
C ILE A 189 -25.12 35.46 13.43
N ARG A 190 -24.24 36.19 12.73
CA ARG A 190 -24.01 37.62 12.94
C ARG A 190 -25.25 38.48 12.66
N ILE A 191 -26.05 38.12 11.65
CA ILE A 191 -27.32 38.80 11.34
C ILE A 191 -28.50 38.30 12.20
N GLY A 192 -28.26 37.31 13.09
CA GLY A 192 -29.24 36.80 14.04
C GLY A 192 -30.25 35.80 13.46
N GLU A 193 -30.04 35.30 12.25
CA GLU A 193 -30.90 34.29 11.61
C GLU A 193 -30.75 32.90 12.27
N ILE A 194 -29.57 32.61 12.83
CA ILE A 194 -29.26 31.35 13.49
C ILE A 194 -28.72 31.63 14.88
N THR A 195 -29.32 31.02 15.89
CA THR A 195 -28.90 31.08 17.30
C THR A 195 -28.29 29.77 17.81
N ASP A 196 -28.43 28.68 17.06
CA ASP A 196 -27.84 27.38 17.43
C ASP A 196 -26.36 27.31 17.04
N LEU A 197 -25.49 27.45 18.04
CA LEU A 197 -24.03 27.38 17.87
C LEU A 197 -23.51 25.95 17.69
N ASN A 198 -24.32 24.90 17.96
CA ASN A 198 -23.88 23.52 17.84
C ASN A 198 -23.48 23.15 16.41
N ILE A 199 -24.14 23.74 15.41
CA ILE A 199 -23.83 23.48 13.99
C ILE A 199 -22.44 24.02 13.66
N LYS A 200 -22.08 25.19 14.21
CA LYS A 200 -20.77 25.79 14.03
C LYS A 200 -19.67 24.96 14.68
N GLU A 201 -19.89 24.51 15.91
CA GLU A 201 -18.93 23.65 16.61
C GLU A 201 -18.69 22.34 15.87
N LYS A 202 -19.75 21.73 15.31
CA LYS A 202 -19.62 20.50 14.50
C LYS A 202 -18.79 20.72 13.24
N ILE A 203 -19.06 21.78 12.48
CA ILE A 203 -18.28 22.11 11.27
C ILE A 203 -16.82 22.37 11.62
N GLY A 204 -16.55 23.14 12.69
CA GLY A 204 -15.18 23.41 13.15
C GLY A 204 -14.44 22.14 13.59
N GLN A 205 -15.12 21.22 14.29
CA GLN A 205 -14.55 19.92 14.64
C GLN A 205 -14.23 19.09 13.40
N GLU A 206 -15.12 19.08 12.41
CA GLU A 206 -14.93 18.34 11.16
C GLU A 206 -13.74 18.88 10.35
N ILE A 207 -13.63 20.20 10.22
CA ILE A 207 -12.47 20.87 9.60
C ILE A 207 -11.18 20.46 10.31
N PHE A 208 -11.14 20.56 11.64
CA PHE A 208 -9.97 20.18 12.44
C PHE A 208 -9.56 18.72 12.20
N MET A 209 -10.54 17.80 12.17
CA MET A 209 -10.27 16.39 11.94
C MET A 209 -9.74 16.11 10.52
N LEU A 210 -10.26 16.80 9.50
CA LEU A 210 -9.76 16.68 8.12
C LEU A 210 -8.35 17.27 7.98
N GLN A 211 -8.09 18.43 8.57
CA GLN A 211 -6.75 19.05 8.58
C GLN A 211 -5.72 18.16 9.29
N LYS A 212 -6.11 17.52 10.39
CA LYS A 212 -5.26 16.52 11.06
C LYS A 212 -4.90 15.37 10.11
N LYS A 213 -5.89 14.81 9.39
CA LYS A 213 -5.64 13.74 8.40
C LYS A 213 -4.69 14.18 7.28
N ILE A 214 -4.85 15.41 6.76
CA ILE A 214 -3.95 15.98 5.75
C ILE A 214 -2.52 16.06 6.30
N SER A 215 -2.36 16.55 7.53
CA SER A 215 -1.07 16.66 8.20
C SER A 215 -0.42 15.29 8.40
N ASP A 216 -1.16 14.32 8.92
CA ASP A 216 -0.69 12.95 9.15
C ASP A 216 -0.25 12.28 7.83
N ALA A 217 -1.03 12.46 6.75
CA ALA A 217 -0.70 11.98 5.42
C ALA A 217 0.58 12.61 4.86
N SER A 218 0.70 13.93 4.96
CA SER A 218 1.84 14.69 4.45
C SER A 218 3.12 14.37 5.21
N ASN A 219 3.02 14.26 6.53
CA ASN A 219 4.14 13.85 7.39
C ASN A 219 4.61 12.44 7.04
N PHE A 220 3.67 11.51 6.85
CA PHE A 220 4.01 10.15 6.43
C PHE A 220 4.78 10.15 5.10
N ILE A 221 4.30 10.89 4.09
CA ILE A 221 4.99 11.01 2.80
C ILE A 221 6.43 11.53 2.99
N ASN A 222 6.57 12.64 3.72
CA ASN A 222 7.85 13.29 3.93
C ASN A 222 8.85 12.39 4.65
N ILE A 223 8.38 11.61 5.63
CA ILE A 223 9.23 10.69 6.38
C ILE A 223 9.73 9.56 5.46
N ILE A 224 8.86 8.96 4.65
CA ILE A 224 9.28 7.89 3.73
C ILE A 224 10.21 8.43 2.65
N ASP A 225 9.92 9.59 2.06
CA ASP A 225 10.80 10.25 1.09
C ASP A 225 12.20 10.48 1.68
N SER A 226 12.27 11.03 2.89
CA SER A 226 13.53 11.29 3.58
C SER A 226 14.30 10.00 3.81
N ARG A 227 13.62 8.93 4.25
CA ARG A 227 14.25 7.63 4.50
C ARG A 227 14.79 6.97 3.23
N ILE A 228 14.05 7.05 2.12
CA ILE A 228 14.53 6.57 0.83
C ILE A 228 15.78 7.35 0.41
N PHE A 229 15.76 8.68 0.55
CA PHE A 229 16.91 9.53 0.27
C PHE A 229 18.12 9.17 1.13
N ASP A 230 17.93 8.98 2.44
CA ASP A 230 19.00 8.58 3.35
C ASP A 230 19.58 7.19 2.99
N CYS A 231 18.74 6.27 2.52
CA CYS A 231 19.20 4.97 2.02
C CYS A 231 20.12 5.13 0.79
N TYR A 232 19.82 6.05 -0.13
CA TYR A 232 20.72 6.36 -1.24
C TYR A 232 22.03 6.99 -0.77
N LEU A 233 22.02 7.83 0.27
CA LEU A 233 23.23 8.38 0.88
C LEU A 233 24.11 7.28 1.51
N ILE A 234 23.50 6.27 2.13
CA ILE A 234 24.23 5.10 2.64
C ILE A 234 24.89 4.33 1.50
N LEU A 235 24.20 4.12 0.37
CA LEU A 235 24.78 3.43 -0.78
C LEU A 235 25.97 4.18 -1.37
N SER A 236 25.82 5.50 -1.56
CA SER A 236 26.87 6.37 -2.10
C SER A 236 28.08 6.54 -1.17
N GLY A 237 27.99 6.05 0.07
CA GLY A 237 29.06 6.10 1.07
C GLY A 237 29.18 7.46 1.75
N GLN A 238 28.17 8.33 1.58
CA GLN A 238 28.11 9.67 2.19
C GLN A 238 27.29 9.68 3.49
N GLY A 239 26.50 8.63 3.77
CA GLY A 239 25.70 8.49 4.99
C GLY A 239 26.28 7.49 6.00
N SER A 240 26.03 7.71 7.30
CA SER A 240 26.35 6.76 8.37
C SER A 240 25.16 5.83 8.65
N SER A 241 25.36 4.51 8.56
CA SER A 241 24.31 3.51 8.79
C SER A 241 23.78 3.46 10.23
N SER A 242 24.50 4.08 11.18
CA SER A 242 24.17 4.10 12.61
C SER A 242 23.18 5.20 13.01
N SER A 243 22.73 6.05 12.08
CA SER A 243 21.94 7.26 12.39
C SER A 243 20.46 7.19 12.00
N ILE A 244 20.05 6.19 11.19
CA ILE A 244 18.67 6.12 10.70
C ILE A 244 17.89 5.11 11.56
N ASP A 245 17.09 5.61 12.48
CA ASP A 245 16.08 4.78 13.13
C ASP A 245 14.90 4.60 12.18
N LEU A 246 14.85 3.45 11.52
CA LEU A 246 13.72 3.09 10.66
C LEU A 246 12.55 2.46 11.44
N LYS A 247 12.71 2.18 12.74
CA LYS A 247 11.81 1.28 13.48
C LYS A 247 10.45 1.88 13.87
N GLU A 248 10.23 3.19 13.68
CA GLU A 248 9.03 3.86 14.25
C GLU A 248 8.17 4.65 13.25
N VAL A 249 7.97 4.17 12.02
CA VAL A 249 6.98 4.82 11.12
C VAL A 249 5.84 3.87 10.84
N GLU A 250 4.92 3.83 11.79
CA GLU A 250 3.63 3.20 11.55
C GLU A 250 2.82 4.06 10.58
N MET A 251 2.30 3.40 9.55
CA MET A 251 1.35 4.06 8.66
C MET A 251 0.06 4.34 9.44
N PRO A 252 -0.43 5.59 9.48
CA PRO A 252 -1.72 5.91 10.09
C PRO A 252 -2.81 4.98 9.56
N SER A 253 -3.68 4.47 10.44
CA SER A 253 -4.76 3.54 10.07
C SER A 253 -5.69 4.11 9.00
N ASP A 254 -5.88 5.43 9.00
CA ASP A 254 -6.68 6.14 8.00
C ASP A 254 -6.03 6.13 6.60
N LEU A 255 -4.70 6.12 6.54
CA LEU A 255 -3.96 5.97 5.28
C LEU A 255 -3.98 4.55 4.76
N LEU A 256 -3.94 3.55 5.66
CA LEU A 256 -4.15 2.16 5.30
C LEU A 256 -5.53 1.98 4.61
N ASN A 257 -6.57 2.58 5.20
CA ASN A 257 -7.90 2.58 4.61
C ASN A 257 -7.95 3.30 3.25
N ALA A 258 -7.21 4.40 3.05
CA ALA A 258 -7.14 5.10 1.77
C ALA A 258 -6.43 4.28 0.67
N LEU A 259 -5.33 3.58 1.00
CA LEU A 259 -4.66 2.63 0.12
C LEU A 259 -5.56 1.43 -0.23
N ASP A 260 -6.33 0.96 0.76
CA ASP A 260 -7.35 -0.06 0.58
C ASP A 260 -8.56 0.45 -0.22
N ILE A 261 -8.80 1.75 -0.39
CA ILE A 261 -9.85 2.27 -1.28
C ILE A 261 -9.34 2.37 -2.73
N ALA A 262 -8.07 2.70 -2.89
CA ALA A 262 -7.40 2.84 -4.19
C ALA A 262 -7.18 1.51 -4.93
N SER A 263 -7.23 0.39 -4.21
CA SER A 263 -7.05 -0.91 -4.80
C SER A 263 -8.32 -1.38 -5.53
N THR A 264 -8.17 -2.25 -6.51
CA THR A 264 -9.30 -2.78 -7.28
C THR A 264 -9.47 -4.26 -7.04
N ILE A 265 -10.71 -4.74 -6.92
CA ILE A 265 -11.02 -6.16 -6.74
C ILE A 265 -11.61 -6.70 -8.03
N GLU A 266 -11.11 -7.83 -8.49
CA GLU A 266 -11.77 -8.60 -9.53
C GLU A 266 -12.81 -9.56 -8.92
N ILE A 267 -14.06 -9.43 -9.37
CA ILE A 267 -15.18 -10.27 -8.98
C ILE A 267 -15.88 -10.71 -10.26
N ASP A 268 -15.87 -12.02 -10.53
CA ASP A 268 -16.51 -12.62 -11.71
C ASP A 268 -16.05 -12.01 -13.05
N GLY A 269 -14.75 -11.69 -13.17
CA GLY A 269 -14.18 -11.07 -14.37
C GLY A 269 -14.44 -9.56 -14.50
N LYS A 270 -15.18 -8.95 -13.58
CA LYS A 270 -15.34 -7.49 -13.49
C LYS A 270 -14.38 -6.91 -12.47
N ILE A 271 -13.75 -5.81 -12.83
CA ILE A 271 -12.94 -5.04 -11.90
C ILE A 271 -13.77 -3.92 -11.33
N LEU A 272 -13.85 -3.93 -10.01
CA LEU A 272 -14.53 -2.93 -9.22
C LEU A 272 -13.47 -2.18 -8.42
N SER A 273 -13.66 -0.87 -8.25
CA SER A 273 -12.99 -0.17 -7.16
C SER A 273 -13.40 -0.83 -5.84
N ILE A 274 -12.56 -0.74 -4.80
CA ILE A 274 -12.95 -1.28 -3.50
C ILE A 274 -14.17 -0.57 -2.93
N GLU A 275 -14.34 0.69 -3.27
CA GLU A 275 -15.55 1.45 -2.94
C GLU A 275 -16.79 0.85 -3.62
N ASP A 276 -16.74 0.56 -4.93
CA ASP A 276 -17.84 -0.08 -5.66
C ASP A 276 -18.10 -1.51 -5.18
N ALA A 277 -17.04 -2.26 -4.87
CA ALA A 277 -17.13 -3.59 -4.30
C ALA A 277 -17.76 -3.53 -2.90
N TYR A 278 -17.37 -2.57 -2.07
CA TYR A 278 -17.93 -2.33 -0.75
C TYR A 278 -19.40 -1.94 -0.84
N TYR A 279 -19.78 -1.01 -1.72
CA TYR A 279 -21.18 -0.65 -1.94
C TYR A 279 -22.00 -1.82 -2.48
N SER A 280 -21.42 -2.64 -3.37
CA SER A 280 -22.04 -3.87 -3.85
C SER A 280 -22.23 -4.89 -2.71
N ALA A 281 -21.27 -5.00 -1.79
CA ALA A 281 -21.37 -5.87 -0.63
C ALA A 281 -22.43 -5.35 0.35
N LEU A 282 -22.45 -4.03 0.60
CA LEU A 282 -23.41 -3.35 1.45
C LEU A 282 -24.82 -3.51 0.92
N PHE A 283 -25.02 -3.31 -0.38
CA PHE A 283 -26.29 -3.53 -1.05
C PHE A 283 -26.76 -4.98 -0.87
N LYS A 284 -25.89 -5.96 -1.12
CA LYS A 284 -26.21 -7.39 -0.88
C LYS A 284 -26.55 -7.68 0.57
N TYR A 285 -25.83 -7.09 1.54
CA TYR A 285 -26.12 -7.25 2.97
C TYR A 285 -27.47 -6.66 3.35
N SER A 286 -27.80 -5.46 2.83
CA SER A 286 -29.10 -4.82 3.05
C SER A 286 -30.25 -5.68 2.52
N LEU A 287 -30.09 -6.29 1.33
CA LEU A 287 -31.08 -7.17 0.73
C LEU A 287 -31.19 -8.53 1.44
N ARG A 288 -30.05 -9.18 1.74
CA ARG A 288 -30.00 -10.55 2.26
C ARG A 288 -30.56 -10.66 3.68
N TYR A 289 -30.37 -9.61 4.48
CA TYR A 289 -30.74 -9.62 5.89
C TYR A 289 -31.91 -8.67 6.23
N GLY A 290 -32.45 -7.95 5.23
CA GLY A 290 -33.53 -6.98 5.43
C GLY A 290 -33.14 -5.83 6.36
N PHE A 291 -31.84 -5.52 6.45
CA PHE A 291 -31.34 -4.48 7.34
C PHE A 291 -31.52 -3.09 6.74
N GLY A 292 -31.83 -2.11 7.59
CA GLY A 292 -31.66 -0.70 7.25
C GLY A 292 -30.18 -0.39 6.92
N SER A 293 -29.94 0.66 6.13
CA SER A 293 -28.61 1.01 5.60
C SER A 293 -27.50 1.06 6.66
N MET A 294 -27.83 1.57 7.85
CA MET A 294 -26.88 1.69 8.96
C MET A 294 -26.54 0.34 9.61
N ALA A 295 -27.55 -0.50 9.87
CA ALA A 295 -27.35 -1.85 10.41
C ALA A 295 -26.63 -2.78 9.43
N ALA A 296 -26.89 -2.63 8.13
CA ALA A 296 -26.16 -3.34 7.07
C ALA A 296 -24.67 -2.95 7.05
N LYS A 297 -24.38 -1.65 7.22
CA LYS A 297 -23.02 -1.11 7.27
C LYS A 297 -22.26 -1.64 8.48
N ASP A 298 -22.83 -1.54 9.67
CA ASP A 298 -22.18 -1.99 10.91
C ASP A 298 -21.86 -3.49 10.86
N ARG A 299 -22.77 -4.29 10.28
CA ARG A 299 -22.54 -5.72 10.13
C ARG A 299 -21.46 -6.04 9.10
N LEU A 300 -21.48 -5.37 7.95
CA LEU A 300 -20.46 -5.53 6.92
C LEU A 300 -19.08 -5.18 7.47
N GLU A 301 -18.94 -4.06 8.19
CA GLU A 301 -17.68 -3.65 8.82
C GLU A 301 -17.19 -4.67 9.85
N LYS A 302 -18.10 -5.26 10.64
CA LYS A 302 -17.74 -6.30 11.60
C LYS A 302 -17.19 -7.56 10.92
N ASP A 303 -17.79 -7.98 9.81
CA ASP A 303 -17.36 -9.16 9.07
C ASP A 303 -16.04 -8.89 8.32
N ILE A 304 -15.86 -7.69 7.76
CA ILE A 304 -14.59 -7.25 7.18
C ILE A 304 -13.48 -7.29 8.25
N LYS A 305 -13.73 -6.71 9.42
CA LYS A 305 -12.77 -6.70 10.53
C LYS A 305 -12.38 -8.11 10.95
N GLY A 306 -13.34 -9.02 11.06
CA GLY A 306 -13.06 -10.42 11.43
C GLY A 306 -12.23 -11.20 10.40
N LEU A 307 -12.19 -10.76 9.13
CA LEU A 307 -11.30 -11.30 8.11
C LEU A 307 -9.92 -10.63 8.13
N ILE A 308 -9.87 -9.33 8.42
CA ILE A 308 -8.61 -8.62 8.63
C ILE A 308 -7.84 -9.19 9.83
N ASP A 309 -8.54 -9.50 10.92
CA ASP A 309 -7.96 -10.14 12.10
C ASP A 309 -7.38 -11.55 11.79
N LYS A 310 -7.78 -12.15 10.66
CA LYS A 310 -7.24 -13.42 10.14
C LYS A 310 -6.08 -13.23 9.15
N GLY A 311 -5.60 -12.01 8.99
CA GLY A 311 -4.45 -11.66 8.15
C GLY A 311 -4.79 -11.26 6.71
N LEU A 312 -6.06 -11.10 6.35
CA LEU A 312 -6.45 -10.58 5.03
C LEU A 312 -6.31 -9.05 5.00
N SER A 313 -5.95 -8.49 3.85
CA SER A 313 -6.17 -7.05 3.61
C SER A 313 -7.67 -6.74 3.55
N ARG A 314 -8.06 -5.48 3.75
CA ARG A 314 -9.47 -5.07 3.65
C ARG A 314 -10.04 -5.37 2.26
N SER A 315 -9.22 -5.20 1.21
CA SER A 315 -9.57 -5.56 -0.16
C SER A 315 -9.91 -7.05 -0.32
N GLU A 316 -9.08 -7.94 0.25
CA GLU A 316 -9.28 -9.39 0.20
C GLU A 316 -10.46 -9.82 1.08
N ALA A 317 -10.68 -9.13 2.20
CA ALA A 317 -11.84 -9.34 3.07
C ALA A 317 -13.15 -9.00 2.31
N ILE A 318 -13.22 -7.83 1.67
CA ILE A 318 -14.38 -7.41 0.86
C ILE A 318 -14.61 -8.37 -0.31
N ALA A 319 -13.54 -8.76 -1.01
CA ALA A 319 -13.58 -9.73 -2.09
C ALA A 319 -14.12 -11.10 -1.61
N SER A 320 -13.66 -11.55 -0.44
CA SER A 320 -14.06 -12.82 0.17
C SER A 320 -15.54 -12.79 0.55
N ILE A 321 -16.02 -11.69 1.13
CA ILE A 321 -17.44 -11.51 1.50
C ILE A 321 -18.33 -11.56 0.25
N LEU A 322 -17.93 -10.88 -0.82
CA LEU A 322 -18.67 -10.87 -2.08
C LEU A 322 -18.71 -12.24 -2.78
N LYS A 323 -17.65 -13.05 -2.62
CA LYS A 323 -17.58 -14.43 -3.11
C LYS A 323 -18.40 -15.39 -2.25
N GLN A 324 -18.41 -15.23 -0.92
CA GLN A 324 -19.18 -16.07 0.02
C GLN A 324 -20.70 -15.89 -0.12
N GLY A 325 -21.17 -14.74 -0.59
CA GLY A 325 -22.58 -14.49 -0.90
C GLY A 325 -23.20 -15.39 -1.98
N LYS A 326 -22.42 -16.28 -2.63
CA LYS A 326 -22.89 -17.19 -3.69
C LYS A 326 -23.12 -18.65 -3.25
N VAL A 327 -22.74 -19.06 -2.04
CA VAL A 327 -22.79 -20.48 -1.61
C VAL A 327 -24.17 -20.92 -1.08
N GLY A 328 -25.22 -20.11 -1.27
CA GLY A 328 -26.60 -20.52 -0.99
C GLY A 328 -27.44 -20.38 -2.26
N LYS A 329 -27.53 -21.46 -3.04
CA LYS A 329 -28.68 -21.71 -3.91
C LYS A 329 -29.72 -22.50 -3.13
#